data_AF-A0A9W3JST6-F1
#
_entry.id   AF-A0A9W3JST6-F1
#
_cell.length_a   1.000
_cell.length_b   1.000
_cell.length_c   1.000
_cell.angle_alpha   90.00
_cell.angle_beta   90.00
_cell.angle_gamma   90.00
#
_symmetry.space_group_name_H-M   'P 1'
#
loop_
_entity.id
_entity.type
_entity.pdbx_description
1 polymer ?
#
loop_
_entity_poly.entity_id
_entity_poly.type
_entity_poly.pdbx_seq_one_letter_code
_entity_poly.pdbx_strand_id
1 'polypeptide(L)' 'MARVFHLTLGSIEKFAVADDYEEMYEKRAEVDPTFAYTPVEIKELCVEGYEIKAEKKVSKSRVKKS' A
#
# COMPACT_ATOMS: atom_id res chain seq x y z
N MET A 1 -7.67 -4.09 10.43
CA MET A 1 -8.45 -4.37 9.22
C MET A 1 -7.78 -3.58 8.13
N ALA A 2 -7.21 -4.28 7.14
CA ALA A 2 -6.28 -3.67 6.21
C ALA A 2 -6.96 -2.61 5.33
N ARG A 3 -6.44 -1.38 5.39
CA ARG A 3 -6.88 -0.21 4.65
C ARG A 3 -5.92 0.05 3.50
N VAL A 4 -6.44 0.69 2.46
CA VAL A 4 -5.61 1.11 1.32
C VAL A 4 -5.21 2.56 1.53
N PHE A 5 -3.93 2.84 1.38
CA PHE A 5 -3.35 4.18 1.48
C PHE A 5 -2.78 4.59 0.14
N HIS A 6 -2.98 5.87 -0.19
CA HIS A 6 -2.34 6.56 -1.29
C HIS A 6 -1.14 7.35 -0.75
N LEU A 7 0.04 7.07 -1.30
CA LEU A 7 1.30 7.72 -0.98
C LEU A 7 1.74 8.58 -2.16
N THR A 8 1.93 9.87 -1.92
CA THR A 8 2.33 10.83 -2.94
C THR A 8 3.63 11.54 -2.55
N LEU A 9 4.60 11.53 -3.46
CA LEU A 9 5.83 12.30 -3.36
C LEU A 9 6.06 13.05 -4.68
N GLY A 10 5.70 14.34 -4.71
CA GLY A 10 5.81 15.16 -5.92
C GLY A 10 4.97 14.57 -7.07
N SER A 11 5.63 14.02 -8.08
CA SER A 11 4.99 13.36 -9.23
C SER A 11 4.87 11.84 -9.09
N ILE A 12 5.34 11.26 -7.99
CA ILE A 12 5.31 9.82 -7.74
C ILE A 12 4.05 9.50 -6.91
N GLU A 13 3.23 8.61 -7.45
CA GLU A 13 2.02 8.10 -6.78
C GLU A 13 2.15 6.59 -6.59
N LYS A 14 1.93 6.11 -5.37
CA LYS A 14 1.98 4.69 -4.99
C LYS A 14 0.79 4.33 -4.11
N PHE A 15 0.30 3.10 -4.25
CA PHE A 15 -0.74 2.56 -3.39
C PHE A 15 -0.17 1.42 -2.55
N ALA A 16 -0.49 1.42 -1.27
CA ALA A 16 -0.06 0.41 -0.33
C ALA A 16 -1.17 0.08 0.66
N VAL A 17 -0.99 -1.02 1.38
CA VAL A 17 -1.98 -1.55 2.31
C VAL A 17 -1.35 -1.64 3.69
N ALA A 18 -2.05 -1.13 4.70
CA ALA A 18 -1.65 -1.20 6.11
C ALA A 18 -2.90 -1.24 6.99
N ASP A 19 -2.77 -1.70 8.24
CA ASP A 19 -3.87 -1.70 9.21
C ASP A 19 -4.19 -0.29 9.72
N ASP A 20 -3.18 0.59 9.79
CA ASP A 20 -3.31 1.98 10.23
C ASP A 20 -2.23 2.89 9.61
N TYR A 21 -2.31 4.19 9.95
CA TYR A 21 -1.38 5.21 9.44
C TYR A 21 0.05 5.05 9.97
N GLU A 22 0.22 4.56 11.20
CA GLU A 22 1.53 4.39 11.83
C GLU A 22 2.29 3.26 11.12
N GLU A 23 1.62 2.11 10.91
CA GLU A 23 2.18 1.00 10.14
C GLU A 23 2.51 1.42 8.69
N MET A 24 1.64 2.20 8.05
CA MET A 24 1.94 2.73 6.71
C MET A 24 3.16 3.65 6.73
N TYR A 25 3.28 4.51 7.75
CA TYR A 25 4.42 5.41 7.88
C TYR A 25 5.72 4.62 8.08
N GLU A 26 5.72 3.58 8.90
CA GLU A 26 6.89 2.70 9.13
C GLU A 26 7.31 1.97 7.84
N LYS A 27 6.34 1.42 7.10
CA LYS A 27 6.60 0.60 5.90
C LYS A 27 6.70 1.40 4.61
N ARG A 28 6.60 2.73 4.64
CA ARG A 28 6.68 3.57 3.43
C ARG A 28 7.97 3.34 2.64
N ALA A 29 9.07 3.07 3.33
CA ALA A 29 10.37 2.78 2.71
C ALA A 29 10.39 1.44 1.94
N GLU A 30 9.55 0.48 2.32
CA GLU A 30 9.39 -0.79 1.61
C GLU A 30 8.59 -0.62 0.31
N VAL A 31 7.69 0.36 0.27
CA VAL A 31 6.91 0.71 -0.93
C VAL A 31 7.78 1.39 -1.97
N ASP A 32 8.54 2.40 -1.55
CA ASP A 32 9.54 3.06 -2.37
C ASP A 32 10.70 3.54 -1.48
N PRO A 33 11.96 3.16 -1.77
CA PRO A 33 13.13 3.56 -0.97
C PRO A 33 13.27 5.07 -0.82
N THR A 34 12.78 5.84 -1.79
CA THR A 34 12.82 7.31 -1.77
C THR A 34 12.01 7.87 -0.60
N PHE A 35 10.94 7.18 -0.18
CA PHE A 35 10.06 7.61 0.91
C PHE A 35 10.70 7.49 2.30
N ALA A 36 11.84 6.80 2.44
CA ALA A 36 12.54 6.68 3.71
C ALA A 36 13.05 8.04 4.23
N TYR A 37 13.53 8.88 3.32
CA TYR A 37 14.24 10.11 3.64
C TYR A 37 13.51 11.39 3.21
N THR A 38 12.39 11.24 2.50
CA THR A 38 11.60 12.35 1.98
C THR A 38 10.21 12.38 2.62
N PRO A 39 9.66 13.58 2.89
CA PRO A 39 8.29 13.69 3.39
C PRO A 39 7.31 13.25 2.31
N VAL A 40 6.56 12.19 2.59
CA VAL A 40 5.52 11.64 1.70
C VAL A 40 4.15 12.01 2.26
N GLU A 41 3.22 12.41 1.40
CA GLU A 41 1.82 12.56 1.80
C GLU A 41 1.17 11.18 1.85
N ILE A 42 0.62 10.79 3.01
CA ILE A 42 -0.11 9.53 3.18
C ILE A 42 -1.57 9.87 3.41
N LYS A 43 -2.47 9.36 2.56
CA LYS A 43 -3.92 9.54 2.68
C LYS A 43 -4.61 8.19 2.58
N GLU A 44 -5.50 7.88 3.52
CA GLU A 44 -6.39 6.73 3.38
C GLU A 44 -7.29 6.92 2.16
N LEU A 45 -7.33 5.90 1.30
CA LEU A 45 -8.14 5.92 0.09
C LEU A 45 -9.60 5.65 0.47
N CYS A 46 -10.41 6.70 0.52
CA CYS A 46 -11.85 6.63 0.70
C CYS A 46 -12.55 7.01 -0.60
N VAL A 47 -13.36 6.11 -1.15
CA VAL A 47 -14.22 6.38 -2.30
C VAL A 47 -15.66 6.42 -1.82
N GLU A 48 -16.31 7.57 -1.95
CA GLU A 48 -17.68 7.75 -1.49
C GLU A 48 -18.62 6.73 -2.15
N GLY A 49 -19.45 6.08 -1.33
CA GLY A 49 -20.39 5.05 -1.79
C GLY A 49 -19.79 3.66 -1.98
N TYR A 50 -18.48 3.47 -1.75
CA TYR A 50 -17.80 2.19 -1.93
C TYR A 50 -16.97 1.78 -0.70
N GLU A 51 -16.99 0.48 -0.38
CA GLU A 51 -16.12 -0.12 0.64
C GLU A 51 -14.93 -0.79 -0.05
N ILE A 52 -13.71 -0.36 0.29
CA ILE A 52 -12.48 -0.93 -0.26
C ILE A 52 -11.98 -2.02 0.68
N LYS A 53 -11.79 -3.24 0.15
CA LYS A 53 -11.21 -4.37 0.87
C LYS A 53 -9.89 -4.78 0.25
N ALA A 54 -8.85 -4.82 1.06
CA ALA A 54 -7.58 -5.41 0.66
C ALA A 54 -7.59 -6.92 0.96
N GLU A 55 -7.45 -7.74 -0.09
CA GLU A 55 -7.35 -9.20 0.03
C GLU A 55 -5.97 -9.68 -0.42
N LYS A 56 -5.32 -10.51 0.41
CA LYS A 56 -4.06 -11.14 0.03
C LYS A 56 -4.31 -12.24 -1.00
N LYS A 57 -4.09 -11.94 -2.28
CA LYS A 57 -4.10 -12.98 -3.33
C LYS A 57 -2.85 -13.85 -3.21
N VAL A 58 -3.01 -15.05 -2.65
CA VAL A 58 -1.98 -16.10 -2.74
C VAL A 58 -2.13 -16.77 -4.10
N SER A 59 -1.36 -16.33 -5.10
CA SER A 59 -1.27 -17.06 -6.36
C SER A 59 -0.58 -18.42 -6.08
N LYS A 60 -1.33 -19.51 -6.13
CA LYS A 60 -0.73 -20.86 -6.18
C LYS A 60 0.05 -20.95 -7.47
N SER A 61 1.38 -20.82 -7.39
CA SER A 61 2.28 -21.17 -8.48
C SER A 61 2.04 -22.64 -8.83
N ARG A 62 1.59 -22.87 -10.07
CA ARG A 62 1.35 -24.21 -10.60
C ARG A 62 2.72 -24.88 -10.76
N VAL A 63 3.14 -25.66 -9.77
CA VAL A 63 4.35 -26.49 -9.86
C VAL A 63 4.15 -27.45 -11.03
N LYS A 64 4.89 -27.20 -12.12
CA LYS A 64 4.96 -28.10 -13.27
C LYS A 64 5.79 -29.31 -12.82
N LYS A 65 5.13 -30.45 -12.57
CA LYS A 65 5.83 -31.73 -12.41
C LYS A 65 6.41 -32.11 -13.77
N SER A 66 7.74 -32.12 -13.87
CA SER A 66 8.48 -32.80 -14.93
C SER A 66 8.66 -34.27 -14.54
#